data_AF-A0A936GH37-F1
#
_entry.id   AF-A0A936GH37-F1
#
_cell.length_a   1.000
_cell.length_b   1.000
_cell.length_c   1.000
_cell.angle_alpha   90.00
_cell.angle_beta   90.00
_cell.angle_gamma   90.00
#
_symmetry.space_group_name_H-M   'P 1'
#
loop_
_entity.id
_entity.type
_entity.pdbx_description
1 polymer ?
#
loop_
_entity_poly.entity_id
_entity_poly.type
_entity_poly.pdbx_seq_one_letter_code
_entity_poly.pdbx_strand_id
1 'polypeptide(L)'
;MQKISILIFLFVVFQNTIAQKPKLKFDYIGTEQGLKDNYVESVLQDKNGFMWFATDNGLYKYDGYDCKAYKYNYNQKKSLAYNHVYTLFEDSKGKLWIGFRVGGIALYSAETDSFINKSLTRIRLPTRLLKTVSMKYLKISIRIYGM
;
A
#
# COMPACT_ATOMS: atom_id res chain seq x y z
N MET A 1 -50.78 40.58 19.60
CA MET A 1 -50.29 40.62 18.20
C MET A 1 -48.77 40.66 18.12
N GLN A 2 -48.07 41.66 18.69
CA GLN A 2 -46.60 41.79 18.60
C GLN A 2 -45.75 40.59 19.07
N LYS A 3 -46.16 39.89 20.15
CA LYS A 3 -45.39 38.74 20.69
C LYS A 3 -45.34 37.52 19.76
N ILE A 4 -46.39 37.32 18.94
CA ILE A 4 -46.48 36.19 18.00
C ILE A 4 -45.58 36.45 16.79
N SER A 5 -45.50 37.71 16.33
CA SER A 5 -44.61 38.11 15.24
C SER A 5 -43.13 37.90 15.56
N ILE A 6 -42.71 38.13 16.82
CA ILE A 6 -41.33 37.89 17.26
C ILE A 6 -41.00 36.40 17.28
N LEU A 7 -41.95 35.55 17.70
CA LEU A 7 -41.78 34.09 17.75
C LEU A 7 -41.65 33.48 16.34
N ILE A 8 -42.45 33.97 15.38
CA ILE A 8 -42.36 33.56 13.97
C ILE A 8 -41.03 34.01 13.37
N PHE A 9 -40.59 35.24 13.66
CA PHE A 9 -39.32 35.76 13.19
C PHE A 9 -38.13 34.94 13.72
N LEU A 10 -38.13 34.59 15.01
CA LEU A 10 -37.10 33.73 15.60
C LEU A 10 -37.11 32.31 15.01
N PHE A 11 -38.27 31.76 14.69
CA PHE A 11 -38.38 30.44 14.07
C PHE A 11 -37.85 30.43 12.62
N VAL A 12 -38.04 31.51 11.86
CA VAL A 12 -37.50 31.65 10.50
C VAL A 12 -35.97 31.81 10.50
N VAL A 13 -35.40 32.48 11.49
CA VAL A 13 -33.93 32.62 11.64
C VAL A 13 -33.26 31.29 12.03
N PHE A 14 -33.99 30.38 12.68
CA PHE A 14 -33.50 29.06 13.09
C PHE A 14 -33.58 27.97 12.01
N GLN A 15 -34.30 28.22 10.91
CA GLN A 15 -34.47 27.22 9.86
C GLN A 15 -33.52 27.51 8.71
N ASN A 16 -32.55 26.60 8.55
CA ASN A 16 -31.71 26.37 7.37
C ASN A 16 -30.36 27.12 7.32
N THR A 17 -29.41 26.68 8.14
CA THR A 17 -28.02 26.62 7.67
C THR A 17 -27.76 25.25 7.06
N ILE A 18 -27.83 25.18 5.73
CA ILE A 18 -27.30 24.01 5.01
C ILE A 18 -25.78 24.15 5.07
N ALA A 19 -25.09 23.30 5.84
CA ALA A 19 -23.65 23.23 5.79
C ALA A 19 -23.21 22.95 4.34
N GLN A 20 -22.38 23.82 3.77
CA GLN A 20 -21.80 23.57 2.44
C GLN A 20 -21.06 22.24 2.51
N LYS A 21 -21.32 21.33 1.55
CA LYS A 21 -20.53 20.10 1.43
C LYS A 21 -19.04 20.51 1.36
N PRO A 22 -18.18 19.97 2.23
CA PRO A 22 -16.78 20.38 2.25
C PRO A 22 -16.17 20.14 0.88
N LYS A 23 -15.56 21.18 0.31
CA LYS A 23 -14.79 21.05 -0.93
C LYS A 23 -13.48 20.34 -0.58
N LEU A 24 -13.36 19.07 -0.94
CA LEU A 24 -12.12 18.33 -0.77
C LEU A 24 -11.02 18.99 -1.59
N LYS A 25 -9.89 19.28 -0.93
CA LYS A 25 -8.63 19.64 -1.56
C LYS A 25 -7.69 18.47 -1.34
N PHE A 26 -6.92 18.14 -2.37
CA PHE A 26 -5.95 17.08 -2.34
C PHE A 26 -4.59 17.69 -2.61
N ASP A 27 -3.62 17.33 -1.78
CA ASP A 27 -2.22 17.60 -2.06
C ASP A 27 -1.68 16.49 -2.96
N TYR A 28 -0.70 16.83 -3.79
CA TYR A 28 -0.07 15.91 -4.72
C TYR A 28 1.31 15.53 -4.20
N ILE A 29 1.54 14.22 -4.05
CA ILE A 29 2.87 13.65 -3.83
C ILE A 29 3.28 13.00 -5.14
N GLY A 30 4.36 13.49 -5.75
CA GLY A 30 4.84 12.98 -7.02
C GLY A 30 6.32 13.27 -7.23
N THR A 31 6.69 13.63 -8.46
CA THR A 31 8.08 13.77 -8.89
C THR A 31 8.89 14.74 -8.02
N GLU A 32 8.27 15.83 -7.55
CA GLU A 32 8.93 16.83 -6.70
C GLU A 32 9.38 16.24 -5.36
N GLN A 33 8.57 15.35 -4.79
CA GLN A 33 8.88 14.62 -3.56
C GLN A 33 9.64 13.32 -3.85
N GLY A 34 10.06 13.07 -5.08
CA GLY A 34 10.83 11.88 -5.46
C GLY A 34 10.00 10.63 -5.83
N LEU A 35 8.66 10.70 -5.76
CA LEU A 35 7.77 9.65 -6.28
C LEU A 35 7.67 9.77 -7.81
N LYS A 36 8.61 9.14 -8.51
CA LYS A 36 8.74 9.19 -9.97
C LYS A 36 7.89 8.16 -10.73
N ASP A 37 7.09 7.40 -10.01
CA ASP A 37 6.16 6.41 -10.57
C ASP A 37 4.75 6.97 -10.46
N ASN A 38 3.95 6.77 -11.51
CA ASN A 38 2.57 7.24 -11.59
C ASN A 38 1.55 6.12 -11.35
N TYR A 39 2.01 4.88 -11.13
CA TYR A 39 1.15 3.74 -10.89
C TYR A 39 1.45 3.10 -9.53
N VAL A 40 0.56 3.35 -8.57
CA VAL A 40 0.65 2.87 -7.19
C VAL A 40 -0.33 1.71 -6.99
N GLU A 41 0.20 0.50 -6.76
CA GLU A 41 -0.57 -0.74 -6.55
C GLU A 41 -1.08 -0.87 -5.10
N SER A 42 -0.29 -0.41 -4.13
CA SER A 42 -0.63 -0.52 -2.71
C SER A 42 -0.02 0.61 -1.90
N VAL A 43 -0.77 1.07 -0.90
CA VAL A 43 -0.33 2.07 0.08
C VAL A 43 -0.43 1.50 1.49
N LEU A 44 0.57 1.72 2.32
CA LEU A 44 0.57 1.32 3.73
C LEU A 44 1.25 2.38 4.59
N GLN A 45 0.65 2.74 5.72
CA GLN A 45 1.36 3.47 6.77
C GLN A 45 1.92 2.46 7.76
N ASP A 46 3.23 2.52 8.04
CA ASP A 46 3.83 1.67 9.07
C ASP A 46 3.61 2.22 10.49
N LYS A 47 3.87 1.41 11.52
CA LYS A 47 3.75 1.83 12.93
C LYS A 47 4.65 2.99 13.34
N ASN A 48 5.68 3.31 12.56
CA ASN A 48 6.54 4.46 12.81
C ASN A 48 6.03 5.72 12.11
N GLY A 49 4.92 5.63 11.36
CA GLY A 49 4.28 6.73 10.67
C GLY A 49 4.76 6.96 9.24
N PHE A 50 5.72 6.17 8.73
CA PHE A 50 6.17 6.30 7.35
C PHE A 50 5.09 5.77 6.41
N MET A 51 4.89 6.48 5.30
CA MET A 51 4.04 6.01 4.22
C MET A 51 4.86 5.19 3.25
N TRP A 52 4.31 4.07 2.80
CA TRP A 52 4.93 3.18 1.84
C TRP A 52 4.05 3.05 0.62
N PHE A 53 4.66 3.20 -0.56
CA PHE A 53 3.99 3.09 -1.85
C PHE A 53 4.63 1.97 -2.66
N ALA A 54 3.87 0.90 -2.90
CA ALA A 54 4.22 -0.15 -3.84
C ALA A 54 3.86 0.28 -5.26
N THR A 55 4.80 0.18 -6.19
CA THR A 55 4.61 0.62 -7.57
C THR A 55 5.15 -0.42 -8.56
N ASP A 56 4.87 -0.20 -9.85
CA ASP A 56 5.40 -1.04 -10.93
C ASP A 56 6.94 -0.96 -11.04
N ASN A 57 7.52 0.17 -10.66
CA ASN A 57 8.94 0.47 -10.79
C ASN A 57 9.67 0.72 -9.46
N GLY A 58 9.17 0.14 -8.37
CA GLY A 58 9.89 0.07 -7.10
C GLY A 58 8.99 0.10 -5.87
N LEU A 59 9.64 0.24 -4.72
CA LEU A 59 9.01 0.58 -3.45
C LEU A 59 9.46 1.97 -3.04
N TYR A 60 8.54 2.81 -2.59
CA TYR A 60 8.86 4.14 -2.09
C TYR A 60 8.49 4.25 -0.62
N LYS A 61 9.39 4.82 0.19
CA LYS A 61 9.15 5.18 1.58
C LYS A 61 9.13 6.70 1.70
N TYR A 62 8.05 7.24 2.21
CA TYR A 62 7.83 8.67 2.38
C TYR A 62 7.81 9.03 3.86
N ASP A 63 8.60 10.04 4.22
CA ASP A 63 8.77 10.53 5.59
C ASP A 63 7.95 11.77 5.93
N GLY A 64 7.10 12.23 5.00
CA GLY A 64 6.36 13.48 5.12
C GLY A 64 6.97 14.64 4.32
N TYR A 65 8.19 14.46 3.80
CA TYR A 65 8.90 15.45 2.99
C TYR A 65 9.33 14.84 1.66
N ASP A 66 10.07 13.73 1.72
CA ASP A 66 10.73 13.11 0.58
C ASP A 66 10.45 11.61 0.49
N CYS A 67 10.41 11.10 -0.74
CA CYS A 67 10.27 9.70 -1.06
C CYS A 67 11.65 9.09 -1.34
N LYS A 68 12.05 8.13 -0.51
CA LYS A 68 13.17 7.26 -0.78
C LYS A 68 12.74 6.07 -1.64
N ALA A 69 13.38 5.90 -2.78
CA ALA A 69 13.13 4.79 -3.69
C ALA A 69 14.02 3.57 -3.37
N TYR A 70 13.40 2.40 -3.32
CA TYR A 70 14.05 1.10 -3.28
C TYR A 70 13.75 0.35 -4.56
N LYS A 71 14.79 -0.16 -5.20
CA LYS A 71 14.72 -0.87 -6.49
C LYS A 71 15.56 -2.13 -6.46
N TYR A 72 15.30 -3.02 -7.40
CA TYR A 72 16.18 -4.13 -7.70
C TYR A 72 17.54 -3.63 -8.18
N ASN A 73 18.60 -4.19 -7.59
CA ASN A 73 19.98 -3.94 -8.01
C ASN A 73 20.75 -5.26 -8.02
N TYR A 74 21.15 -5.70 -9.21
CA TYR A 74 21.85 -6.97 -9.41
C TYR A 74 23.20 -7.05 -8.66
N ASN A 75 23.83 -5.91 -8.39
CA ASN A 75 25.09 -5.83 -7.64
C ASN A 75 24.90 -5.81 -6.11
N GLN A 76 23.67 -5.65 -5.63
CA GLN A 76 23.38 -5.51 -4.19
C GLN A 76 22.42 -6.60 -3.73
N LYS A 77 22.97 -7.64 -3.08
CA LYS A 77 22.19 -8.81 -2.62
C LYS A 77 21.05 -8.48 -1.65
N LYS A 78 21.13 -7.34 -0.95
CA LYS A 78 20.11 -6.87 -0.01
C LYS A 78 19.17 -5.80 -0.57
N SER A 79 19.18 -5.59 -1.89
CA SER A 79 18.16 -4.78 -2.59
C SER A 79 16.87 -5.58 -2.76
N LEU A 80 15.81 -4.96 -3.29
CA LEU A 80 14.58 -5.68 -3.65
C LEU A 80 14.89 -6.77 -4.69
N ALA A 81 14.15 -7.88 -4.68
CA ALA A 81 14.30 -8.91 -5.72
C ALA A 81 13.66 -8.53 -7.06
N TYR A 82 12.60 -7.71 -7.05
CA TYR A 82 11.88 -7.27 -8.23
C TYR A 82 11.45 -5.80 -8.07
N ASN A 83 11.33 -5.08 -9.18
CA ASN A 83 10.85 -3.69 -9.16
C ASN A 83 9.33 -3.60 -9.02
N HIS A 84 8.59 -4.52 -9.65
CA HIS A 84 7.14 -4.52 -9.57
C HIS A 84 6.68 -5.06 -8.22
N VAL A 85 6.34 -4.14 -7.33
CA VAL A 85 5.82 -4.42 -5.99
C VAL A 85 4.30 -4.38 -6.04
N TYR A 86 3.67 -5.45 -5.57
CA TYR A 86 2.23 -5.64 -5.72
C TYR A 86 1.46 -5.31 -4.45
N THR A 87 2.00 -5.66 -3.28
CA THR A 87 1.28 -5.48 -2.01
C THR A 87 2.24 -5.28 -0.86
N LEU A 88 1.76 -4.58 0.16
CA LEU A 88 2.47 -4.30 1.40
C LEU A 88 1.66 -4.80 2.58
N PHE A 89 2.35 -5.37 3.56
CA PHE A 89 1.71 -5.83 4.79
C PHE A 89 2.64 -5.64 5.97
N GLU A 90 2.17 -4.95 7.01
CA GLU A 90 2.88 -4.89 8.29
C GLU A 90 2.27 -5.89 9.27
N ASP A 91 3.09 -6.77 9.83
CA ASP A 91 2.62 -7.75 10.79
C ASP A 91 2.41 -7.17 12.20
N SER A 92 1.82 -7.97 13.10
CA SER A 92 1.56 -7.56 14.48
C SER A 92 2.83 -7.21 15.27
N LYS A 93 4.01 -7.66 14.82
CA LYS A 93 5.32 -7.34 15.40
C LYS A 93 5.99 -6.12 14.76
N GLY A 94 5.33 -5.45 13.83
CA GLY A 94 5.84 -4.26 13.15
C GLY A 94 6.83 -4.58 12.03
N LYS A 95 6.84 -5.81 11.50
CA LYS A 95 7.69 -6.15 10.37
C LYS A 95 6.95 -5.86 9.07
N LEU A 96 7.62 -5.12 8.18
CA LEU A 96 7.10 -4.81 6.86
C LEU A 96 7.45 -5.92 5.86
N TRP A 97 6.41 -6.53 5.31
CA TRP A 97 6.44 -7.54 4.27
C TRP A 97 6.06 -6.93 2.92
N ILE A 98 6.82 -7.29 1.90
CA ILE A 98 6.69 -6.81 0.53
C ILE A 98 6.32 -8.01 -0.33
N GLY A 99 5.14 -7.96 -0.94
CA GLY A 99 4.67 -8.99 -1.87
C GLY A 99 4.93 -8.58 -3.31
N PHE A 100 5.52 -9.48 -4.09
CA PHE A 100 5.64 -9.32 -5.53
C PHE A 100 4.52 -10.12 -6.22
N ARG A 101 3.98 -9.62 -7.33
CA ARG A 101 2.91 -10.30 -8.07
C ARG A 101 3.31 -11.72 -8.49
N VAL A 102 4.60 -11.86 -8.83
CA VAL A 102 5.26 -13.12 -9.13
C VAL A 102 6.64 -13.10 -8.47
N GLY A 103 7.14 -14.27 -8.08
CA GLY A 103 8.55 -14.42 -7.70
C GLY A 103 8.83 -14.45 -6.20
N GLY A 104 7.86 -14.12 -5.34
CA GLY A 104 7.91 -14.37 -3.90
C GLY A 104 7.58 -13.16 -3.02
N ILE A 105 8.24 -13.08 -1.87
CA ILE A 105 8.08 -12.00 -0.89
C ILE A 105 9.44 -11.49 -0.42
N ALA A 106 9.49 -10.27 0.13
CA ALA A 106 10.65 -9.74 0.85
C ALA A 106 10.24 -9.24 2.24
N LEU A 107 11.20 -9.24 3.16
CA LEU A 107 11.07 -8.63 4.47
C LEU A 107 12.00 -7.43 4.55
N TYR A 108 11.47 -6.26 4.91
CA TYR A 108 12.28 -5.06 5.15
C TYR A 108 12.86 -5.06 6.57
N SER A 109 14.14 -4.72 6.67
CA SER A 109 14.86 -4.50 7.92
C SER A 109 15.15 -3.01 8.06
N ALA A 110 14.46 -2.34 8.99
CA ALA A 110 14.69 -0.92 9.28
C ALA A 110 16.10 -0.67 9.85
N GLU A 111 16.62 -1.60 10.66
CA GLU A 111 17.96 -1.50 11.28
C GLU A 111 19.10 -1.38 10.25
N THR A 112 18.95 -2.07 9.11
CA THR A 112 19.98 -2.12 8.06
C THR A 112 19.54 -1.46 6.77
N ASP A 113 18.34 -0.88 6.77
CA ASP A 113 17.66 -0.33 5.60
C ASP A 113 17.76 -1.23 4.35
N SER A 114 17.39 -2.50 4.52
CA SER A 114 17.65 -3.53 3.51
C SER A 114 16.60 -4.64 3.46
N PHE A 115 16.69 -5.53 2.47
CA PHE A 115 15.68 -6.55 2.21
C PHE A 115 16.21 -7.99 2.31
N ILE A 116 15.41 -8.86 2.92
CA ILE A 116 15.59 -10.30 2.92
C ILE A 116 14.58 -10.92 1.96
N ASN A 117 15.02 -11.29 0.76
CA ASN A 117 14.18 -11.82 -0.31
C ASN A 117 13.95 -13.34 -0.15
N LYS A 118 12.71 -13.80 -0.30
CA LYS A 118 12.31 -15.22 -0.29
C LYS A 118 11.53 -15.56 -1.55
N SER A 119 12.14 -16.38 -2.42
CA SER A 119 11.48 -16.85 -3.65
C SER A 119 10.56 -18.03 -3.38
N LEU A 120 9.35 -17.99 -3.95
CA LEU A 120 8.39 -19.10 -3.90
C LEU A 120 8.56 -20.09 -5.06
N THR A 121 9.50 -19.85 -5.99
CA THR A 121 9.68 -20.66 -7.22
C THR A 121 10.47 -21.96 -6.98
N ARG A 122 10.83 -22.31 -5.74
CA ARG A 122 11.57 -23.55 -5.41
C ARG A 122 10.67 -24.79 -5.28
N ILE A 123 9.74 -24.99 -6.19
CA ILE A 123 9.25 -26.34 -6.48
C ILE A 123 9.80 -26.72 -7.85
N ARG A 124 11.02 -27.28 -7.87
CA ARG A 124 11.46 -28.10 -9.01
C ARG A 124 10.56 -29.33 -9.01
N LEU A 125 9.45 -29.28 -9.74
CA LEU A 125 8.69 -30.49 -10.01
C LEU A 125 9.56 -31.39 -10.92
N PRO A 126 9.87 -32.63 -10.50
CA PRO A 126 10.41 -33.62 -11.43
C PRO A 126 9.51 -33.68 -12.66
N THR A 127 10.08 -33.70 -13.86
CA THR A 127 9.38 -33.65 -15.16
C THR A 127 8.26 -34.70 -15.29
N ARG A 128 8.34 -35.78 -14.50
CA ARG A 128 7.35 -36.86 -14.43
C ARG A 128 6.01 -36.48 -13.78
N LEU A 129 5.96 -35.40 -12.99
CA LEU A 129 4.75 -34.95 -12.28
C LEU A 129 3.95 -33.86 -13.02
N LEU A 130 4.49 -33.30 -14.10
CA LEU A 130 3.85 -32.21 -14.86
C LEU A 130 2.52 -32.63 -15.52
N LYS A 131 2.34 -33.91 -15.86
CA LYS A 131 1.09 -34.40 -16.47
C LYS A 131 -0.08 -34.54 -15.49
N THR A 132 0.17 -34.64 -14.18
CA THR A 132 -0.88 -34.91 -13.18
C THR A 132 -1.25 -33.67 -12.35
N VAL A 133 -0.36 -32.68 -12.27
CA VAL A 133 -0.51 -31.50 -11.38
C VAL A 133 -1.32 -30.36 -12.02
N SER A 134 -1.52 -30.38 -13.34
CA SER A 134 -2.12 -29.26 -14.11
C SER A 134 -3.58 -28.90 -13.78
N MET A 135 -4.33 -29.71 -13.01
CA MET A 135 -5.74 -29.38 -12.67
C MET A 135 -6.05 -29.29 -11.17
N LYS A 136 -5.17 -29.74 -10.27
CA LYS A 136 -5.53 -29.88 -8.84
C LYS A 136 -5.03 -28.74 -7.95
N TYR A 137 -4.03 -27.95 -8.38
CA TYR A 137 -3.37 -26.97 -7.50
C TYR A 137 -3.64 -25.49 -7.84
N LEU A 138 -4.50 -25.20 -8.82
CA LEU A 138 -4.91 -23.81 -9.11
C LEU A 138 -5.83 -23.20 -8.03
N LYS A 139 -6.22 -23.96 -7.00
CA LYS A 139 -7.24 -23.57 -6.00
C LYS A 139 -6.72 -23.39 -4.55
N ILE A 140 -5.42 -23.51 -4.31
CA ILE A 140 -4.83 -23.39 -2.98
C ILE A 140 -3.59 -22.49 -3.17
N SER A 141 -3.62 -21.17 -2.96
CA SER A 141 -3.46 -20.61 -1.62
C SER A 141 -3.49 -19.06 -1.63
N ILE A 142 -4.44 -18.43 -2.29
CA ILE A 142 -4.82 -17.03 -1.96
C ILE A 142 -5.95 -17.12 -0.92
N ARG A 143 -5.58 -17.54 0.28
CA ARG A 143 -6.41 -17.41 1.49
C ARG A 143 -5.66 -16.43 2.39
N ILE A 144 -5.69 -15.16 1.98
CA ILE A 144 -5.30 -14.05 2.84
C ILE A 144 -6.38 -14.02 3.92
N TYR A 145 -5.99 -14.30 5.15
CA TYR A 145 -6.88 -14.20 6.30
C TYR A 145 -7.43 -12.79 6.36
N GLY A 146 -8.75 -12.67 6.30
CA GLY A 146 -9.45 -11.48 6.74
C GLY A 146 -9.38 -11.37 8.26
N MET A 147 -9.00 -10.19 8.71
CA MET A 147 -9.65 -9.42 9.77
C MET A 147 -9.13 -7.99 9.70
#